data_AF-A0A2T2TIP4-F1
#
_entry.id   AF-A0A2T2TIP4-F1
#
_cell.length_a   1.000
_cell.length_b   1.000
_cell.length_c   1.000
_cell.angle_alpha   90.00
_cell.angle_beta   90.00
_cell.angle_gamma   90.00
#
_symmetry.space_group_name_H-M   'P 1'
#
loop_
_entity.id
_entity.type
_entity.pdbx_description
1 polymer ?
#
loop_
_entity_poly.entity_id
_entity_poly.type
_entity_poly.pdbx_seq_one_letter_code
_entity_poly.pdbx_strand_id
1 'polypeptide(L)'
;MGIAYYNTSMAFFGKTIDEITGGLNQPSREKVEATVFRHEFGHNLGLVNNGIPPQQESHHDEENGAHCTNEQCVMYYAIETTDFFSNVFDGTILTFEQFCTEDMAAQDGE
;
A
#
# COMPACT_ATOMS: atom_id res chain seq x y z
N MET A 1 3.08 8.57 1.01
CA MET A 1 1.90 9.02 1.82
C MET A 1 2.04 8.60 3.28
N GLY A 2 2.60 7.43 3.54
CA GLY A 2 3.27 7.11 4.79
C GLY A 2 4.72 6.69 4.50
N ILE A 3 5.30 6.02 5.49
CA ILE A 3 6.54 5.24 5.36
C ILE A 3 6.53 4.11 6.40
N ALA A 4 6.89 2.90 6.00
CA ALA A 4 7.26 1.83 6.90
C ALA A 4 8.72 1.98 7.35
N TYR A 5 8.95 1.94 8.66
CA TYR A 5 10.29 2.00 9.24
C TYR A 5 10.70 0.62 9.74
N TYR A 6 11.53 -0.03 8.92
CA TYR A 6 11.84 -1.46 9.02
C TYR A 6 10.56 -2.31 9.00
N ASN A 7 10.50 -3.33 9.87
CA ASN A 7 9.38 -4.25 10.04
C ASN A 7 8.67 -4.07 11.39
N THR A 8 8.73 -2.87 11.98
CA THR A 8 8.27 -2.63 13.36
C THR A 8 7.35 -1.44 13.53
N SER A 9 7.41 -0.46 12.63
CA SER A 9 6.70 0.80 12.79
C SER A 9 6.40 1.46 11.46
N MET A 10 5.51 2.43 11.47
CA MET A 10 5.12 3.20 10.31
C MET A 10 4.72 4.61 10.72
N ALA A 11 4.92 5.57 9.83
CA ALA A 11 4.55 6.97 10.04
C ALA A 11 3.70 7.48 8.88
N PHE A 12 2.82 8.44 9.18
CA PHE A 12 1.93 9.07 8.20
C PHE A 12 2.37 10.51 7.97
N PHE A 13 2.31 10.96 6.71
CA PHE A 13 2.54 12.36 6.39
C PHE A 13 1.24 13.15 6.54
N GLY A 14 0.85 13.39 7.80
CA GLY A 14 -0.46 13.98 8.14
C GLY A 14 -0.78 15.27 7.41
N LYS A 15 0.18 16.20 7.29
CA LYS A 15 -0.01 17.44 6.53
C LYS A 15 -0.33 17.19 5.05
N THR A 16 0.37 16.24 4.43
CA THR A 16 0.14 15.85 3.03
C THR A 16 -1.24 15.22 2.84
N ILE A 17 -1.67 14.38 3.79
CA ILE A 17 -3.02 13.81 3.80
C ILE A 17 -4.08 14.90 3.98
N ASP A 18 -3.86 15.86 4.88
CA ASP A 18 -4.77 16.98 5.12
C ASP A 18 -4.95 17.87 3.88
N GLU A 19 -3.89 18.07 3.09
CA GLU A 19 -3.93 18.91 1.88
C GLU A 19 -4.78 18.30 0.76
N ILE A 20 -4.95 16.97 0.72
CA ILE A 20 -5.65 16.25 -0.35
C ILE A 20 -6.99 15.64 0.08
N THR A 21 -7.45 15.88 1.32
CA THR A 21 -8.67 15.26 1.87
C THR A 21 -9.60 16.29 2.52
N GLY A 22 -10.89 15.93 2.63
CA GLY A 22 -11.87 16.70 3.43
C GLY A 22 -12.49 17.93 2.75
N GLY A 23 -12.01 18.33 1.57
CA GLY A 23 -12.60 19.36 0.71
C GLY A 23 -13.70 18.85 -0.23
N LEU A 24 -14.35 19.79 -0.94
CA LEU A 24 -15.33 19.47 -1.98
C LEU A 24 -14.63 18.74 -3.14
N ASN A 25 -15.17 17.58 -3.55
CA ASN A 25 -14.58 16.66 -4.54
C ASN A 25 -13.23 16.03 -4.14
N GLN A 26 -12.82 16.12 -2.87
CA GLN A 26 -11.67 15.39 -2.35
C GLN A 26 -12.11 14.07 -1.69
N PRO A 27 -11.24 13.06 -1.63
CA PRO A 27 -11.54 11.82 -0.92
C PRO A 27 -11.69 12.04 0.59
N SER A 28 -12.39 11.10 1.25
CA SER A 28 -12.47 11.09 2.70
C SER A 28 -11.12 10.75 3.30
N ARG A 29 -10.75 11.50 4.35
CA ARG A 29 -9.51 11.33 5.08
C ARG A 29 -9.37 9.92 5.64
N GLU A 30 -10.44 9.40 6.23
CA GLU A 30 -10.47 8.07 6.84
C GLU A 30 -10.16 6.98 5.81
N LYS A 31 -10.65 7.12 4.58
CA LYS A 31 -10.41 6.17 3.49
C LYS A 31 -8.99 6.25 2.96
N VAL A 32 -8.43 7.45 2.84
CA VAL A 32 -7.02 7.64 2.47
C VAL A 32 -6.11 7.05 3.55
N GLU A 33 -6.33 7.39 4.82
CA GLU A 33 -5.57 6.86 5.95
C GLU A 33 -5.67 5.34 6.04
N ALA A 34 -6.86 4.75 5.83
CA ALA A 34 -7.02 3.30 5.84
C ALA A 34 -6.27 2.60 4.70
N THR A 35 -6.27 3.17 3.49
CA THR A 35 -5.52 2.64 2.34
C THR A 35 -4.01 2.75 2.57
N VAL A 36 -3.53 3.93 2.98
CA VAL A 36 -2.10 4.14 3.32
C VAL A 36 -1.70 3.22 4.47
N PHE A 37 -2.53 3.10 5.50
CA PHE A 37 -2.28 2.18 6.61
C PHE A 37 -2.02 0.76 6.11
N ARG A 38 -2.90 0.25 5.26
CA ARG A 38 -2.81 -1.11 4.75
C ARG A 38 -1.57 -1.32 3.89
N HIS A 39 -1.18 -0.33 3.08
CA HIS A 39 0.04 -0.35 2.28
C HIS A 39 1.29 -0.47 3.17
N GLU A 40 1.49 0.47 4.11
CA GLU A 40 2.67 0.45 4.98
C GLU A 40 2.67 -0.77 5.92
N PHE A 41 1.50 -1.25 6.31
CA PHE A 41 1.37 -2.48 7.07
C PHE A 41 1.82 -3.69 6.24
N GLY A 42 1.55 -3.72 4.94
CA GLY A 42 2.08 -4.74 4.03
C GLY A 42 3.61 -4.76 3.99
N HIS A 43 4.26 -3.59 3.95
CA HIS A 43 5.73 -3.53 4.10
C HIS A 43 6.20 -4.06 5.45
N ASN A 44 5.50 -3.75 6.55
CA ASN A 44 5.83 -4.30 7.88
C ASN A 44 5.70 -5.82 7.96
N LEU A 45 4.75 -6.41 7.22
CA LEU A 45 4.62 -7.86 7.05
C LEU A 45 5.72 -8.47 6.16
N GLY A 46 6.54 -7.63 5.51
CA GLY A 46 7.64 -8.05 4.63
C GLY A 46 7.20 -8.40 3.21
N LEU A 47 5.97 -8.06 2.81
CA LEU A 47 5.41 -8.40 1.50
C LEU A 47 6.24 -7.82 0.35
N VAL A 48 6.15 -8.50 -0.80
CA VAL A 48 6.85 -8.11 -2.04
C VAL A 48 8.36 -8.07 -1.84
N ASN A 49 8.94 -9.24 -1.54
CA ASN A 49 10.38 -9.43 -1.41
C ASN A 49 11.07 -8.47 -0.41
N ASN A 50 10.35 -8.04 0.64
CA ASN A 50 10.85 -7.10 1.66
C ASN A 50 11.05 -7.76 3.03
N GLY A 51 11.29 -9.06 3.04
CA GLY A 51 11.47 -9.86 4.26
C GLY A 51 10.90 -11.26 4.14
N ILE A 52 9.78 -11.41 3.41
CA ILE A 52 9.29 -12.72 2.99
C ILE A 52 9.52 -12.90 1.48
N PRO A 53 9.98 -14.09 1.03
CA PRO A 53 10.12 -14.36 -0.39
C PRO A 53 8.73 -14.45 -1.04
N PRO A 54 8.53 -13.83 -2.22
CA PRO A 54 7.26 -13.92 -2.92
C PRO A 54 7.04 -15.34 -3.46
N GLN A 55 5.79 -15.76 -3.54
CA GLN A 55 5.43 -17.03 -4.21
C GLN A 55 5.63 -16.93 -5.74
N GLN A 56 5.50 -15.73 -6.30
CA GLN A 56 5.64 -15.45 -7.72
C GLN A 56 6.45 -14.16 -7.94
N GLU A 57 7.70 -14.27 -8.36
CA GLU A 57 8.58 -13.08 -8.57
C GLU A 57 8.00 -12.04 -9.57
N SER A 58 7.08 -12.45 -10.45
CA SER A 58 6.47 -11.56 -11.44
C SER A 58 5.67 -10.39 -10.86
N HIS A 59 5.31 -10.44 -9.57
CA HIS A 59 4.61 -9.33 -8.94
C HIS A 59 5.52 -8.33 -8.23
N HIS A 60 6.84 -8.50 -8.22
CA HIS A 60 7.77 -7.53 -7.65
C HIS A 60 8.16 -6.48 -8.70
N ASP A 61 7.79 -5.23 -8.46
CA ASP A 61 8.17 -4.07 -9.26
C ASP A 61 9.54 -3.53 -8.82
N GLU A 62 10.61 -4.14 -9.30
CA GLU A 62 11.98 -3.77 -8.91
C GLU A 62 12.33 -2.30 -9.18
N GLU A 63 11.70 -1.65 -10.17
CA GLU A 63 11.94 -0.23 -10.47
C GLU A 63 11.37 0.69 -9.39
N ASN A 64 10.31 0.25 -8.72
CA ASN A 64 9.68 0.98 -7.64
C ASN A 64 9.96 0.38 -6.25
N GLY A 65 10.86 -0.59 -6.11
CA GLY A 65 11.22 -1.19 -4.83
C GLY A 65 10.25 -2.29 -4.40
N ALA A 66 9.88 -2.35 -3.12
CA ALA A 66 9.05 -3.44 -2.57
C ALA A 66 7.54 -3.30 -2.90
N HIS A 67 7.22 -3.09 -4.18
CA HIS A 67 5.85 -2.81 -4.64
C HIS A 67 5.31 -3.87 -5.60
N CYS A 68 4.00 -4.08 -5.54
CA CYS A 68 3.31 -5.05 -6.37
C CYS A 68 3.12 -4.49 -7.79
N THR A 69 3.36 -5.29 -8.82
CA THR A 69 3.07 -4.88 -10.23
C THR A 69 1.58 -4.82 -10.55
N ASN A 70 0.72 -5.38 -9.70
CA ASN A 70 -0.74 -5.31 -9.87
C ASN A 70 -1.28 -3.94 -9.42
N GLU A 71 -1.71 -3.13 -10.39
CA GLU A 71 -2.25 -1.77 -10.18
C GLU A 71 -3.49 -1.72 -9.27
N GLN A 72 -4.21 -2.83 -9.10
CA GLN A 72 -5.36 -2.92 -8.20
C GLN A 72 -4.97 -3.30 -6.76
N CYS A 73 -3.73 -3.75 -6.54
CA CYS A 73 -3.24 -4.10 -5.23
C CYS A 73 -2.93 -2.86 -4.40
N VAL A 74 -3.28 -2.88 -3.12
CA VAL A 74 -2.88 -1.85 -2.17
C VAL A 74 -1.36 -1.70 -2.07
N MET A 75 -0.57 -2.71 -2.44
CA MET A 75 0.90 -2.65 -2.51
C MET A 75 1.44 -2.06 -3.82
N TYR A 76 0.58 -1.53 -4.71
CA TYR A 76 1.03 -0.82 -5.90
C TYR A 76 1.73 0.50 -5.53
N TYR A 77 2.84 0.83 -6.21
CA TYR A 77 3.70 1.96 -5.82
C TYR A 77 2.97 3.31 -5.83
N ALA A 78 1.97 3.49 -6.68
CA ALA A 78 1.28 4.78 -6.83
C ALA A 78 0.53 5.20 -5.56
N ILE A 79 0.23 4.26 -4.65
CA ILE A 79 -0.39 4.54 -3.34
C ILE A 79 0.49 5.47 -2.48
N GLU A 80 1.80 5.54 -2.73
CA GLU A 80 2.67 6.47 -2.01
C GLU A 80 2.53 7.93 -2.49
N THR A 81 1.79 8.18 -3.57
CA THR A 81 1.70 9.48 -4.24
C THR A 81 0.41 10.23 -3.93
N THR A 82 0.49 11.56 -3.90
CA THR A 82 -0.70 12.43 -3.80
C THR A 82 -1.55 12.41 -5.06
N ASP A 83 -0.92 12.19 -6.23
CA ASP A 83 -1.59 12.17 -7.53
C ASP A 83 -2.62 11.04 -7.62
N PHE A 84 -2.26 9.84 -7.16
CA PHE A 84 -3.18 8.71 -7.07
C PHE A 84 -4.45 9.08 -6.28
N PHE A 85 -4.28 9.64 -5.08
CA PHE A 85 -5.42 10.01 -4.23
C PHE A 85 -6.23 11.21 -4.74
N SER A 86 -5.61 12.07 -5.54
CA SER A 86 -6.29 13.26 -6.07
C SER A 86 -7.06 12.96 -7.36
N ASN A 87 -6.58 12.01 -8.17
CA ASN A 87 -7.05 11.83 -9.55
C ASN A 87 -7.57 10.42 -9.86
N VAL A 88 -7.14 9.40 -9.14
CA VAL A 88 -7.45 7.98 -9.46
C VAL A 88 -8.33 7.34 -8.40
N PHE A 89 -8.10 7.68 -7.12
CA PHE A 89 -8.79 7.07 -5.99
C PHE A 89 -10.29 7.35 -6.01
N ASP A 90 -11.08 6.30 -6.18
CA ASP A 90 -12.54 6.33 -6.26
C ASP A 90 -13.23 6.41 -4.88
N GLY A 91 -12.44 6.41 -3.80
CA GLY A 91 -12.93 6.36 -2.44
C GLY A 91 -13.20 4.93 -1.94
N THR A 92 -12.74 3.89 -2.62
CA THR A 92 -12.77 2.52 -2.12
C THR A 92 -11.46 2.21 -1.39
N ILE A 93 -11.53 1.66 -0.17
CA ILE A 93 -10.32 1.26 0.56
C ILE A 93 -9.72 0.04 -0.16
N LEU A 94 -8.55 0.20 -0.77
CA LEU A 94 -7.91 -0.87 -1.56
C LEU A 94 -7.47 -2.04 -0.68
N THR A 95 -7.51 -3.24 -1.24
CA THR A 95 -7.18 -4.51 -0.58
C THR A 95 -5.85 -5.08 -1.07
N PHE A 96 -5.31 -6.06 -0.34
CA PHE A 96 -4.28 -6.93 -0.89
C PHE A 96 -4.94 -7.80 -1.97
N GLU A 97 -4.33 -7.85 -3.15
CA GLU A 97 -4.81 -8.68 -4.26
C GLU A 97 -4.03 -9.99 -4.33
N GLN A 98 -4.48 -10.89 -5.22
CA GLN A 98 -4.10 -12.31 -5.30
C GLN A 98 -2.65 -12.61 -4.87
N PHE A 99 -1.64 -12.04 -5.54
CA PHE A 99 -0.25 -12.37 -5.24
C PHE A 99 0.18 -12.02 -3.80
N CYS A 100 -0.17 -10.83 -3.31
CA CYS A 100 0.14 -10.44 -1.94
C CYS A 100 -0.65 -11.26 -0.91
N THR A 101 -1.86 -11.71 -1.25
CA THR A 101 -2.62 -12.64 -0.39
C THR A 101 -2.04 -14.06 -0.38
N GLU A 102 -1.50 -14.53 -1.52
CA GLU A 102 -0.80 -15.81 -1.62
C GLU A 102 0.49 -15.79 -0.80
N ASP A 103 1.26 -14.70 -0.88
CA ASP A 103 2.45 -14.48 -0.05
C ASP A 103 2.13 -14.57 1.45
N MET A 104 1.06 -13.88 1.89
CA MET A 104 0.61 -13.93 3.29
C MET A 104 0.18 -15.34 3.70
N ALA A 105 -0.62 -16.01 2.86
CA ALA A 105 -1.12 -17.36 3.15
C ALA A 105 0.03 -18.38 3.28
N ALA A 106 1.08 -18.24 2.48
CA ALA A 106 2.25 -19.11 2.56
C ALA A 106 3.05 -18.98 3.87
N GLN A 107 2.88 -17.88 4.62
CA GLN A 107 3.49 -17.71 5.94
C GLN A 107 2.66 -18.33 7.07
N ASP A 108 1.40 -18.68 6.84
CA ASP A 108 0.48 -19.19 7.87
C ASP A 108 0.77 -20.66 8.24
N GLY A 109 1.57 -21.37 7.43
CA GLY A 109 2.19 -22.63 7.82
C GLY A 109 1.27 -23.85 7.96
N GLU A 110 0.07 -23.84 7.35
CA GLU A 110 -0.80 -25.02 7.21
C GLU A 110 -0.49 -25.87 5.97
#